data_AF-A0A847Y9N9-F1
#
_entry.id   AF-A0A847Y9N9-F1
#
_cell.length_a   1.000
_cell.length_b   1.000
_cell.length_c   1.000
_cell.angle_alpha   90.00
_cell.angle_beta   90.00
_cell.angle_gamma   90.00
#
_symmetry.space_group_name_H-M   'P 1'
#
loop_
_entity.id
_entity.type
_entity.pdbx_description
1 polymer ?
#
loop_
_entity_poly.entity_id
_entity_poly.type
_entity_poly.pdbx_seq_one_letter_code
_entity_poly.pdbx_strand_id
1 'polypeptide(L)'
;MALPDFKILPARLMPIAAVFQFELQSLLKSWLVRLWLIAAALTALLTVMVGWSVLPDAILISLLLAAFLVFPWFLVIIVLGVNASTAGRLDVAADGILSRPITRWQFLTGIWAARLLIVWAVSLAVLVPAVIAIVAGDRPQVVETQPITFFGLVASLAVVLVVLAFLVTVGVLLGTLFKNAWVAMIVLLFVWYPINAILVTFRLAEFSPISLDQAMPSILRKNWSEADESKAQAAGPLQAEVQRQAEEFIRTLTGTARPERTHKGPEFYQHDDKYKELSLAKVILSYGGFTILLWGLTVLIFYFRDL
;
A
#
# COMPACT_ATOMS: atom_id res chain seq x y z
N MET A 1 12.92 -23.37 8.84
CA MET A 1 12.49 -22.30 9.75
C MET A 1 11.39 -22.86 10.64
N ALA A 2 11.67 -23.13 11.91
CA ALA A 2 10.65 -23.60 12.86
C ALA A 2 9.79 -22.40 13.29
N LEU A 3 8.46 -22.53 13.19
CA LEU A 3 7.53 -21.50 13.64
C LEU A 3 7.41 -21.51 15.18
N PRO A 4 7.06 -20.39 15.82
CA PRO A 4 6.91 -20.31 17.28
C PRO A 4 5.91 -21.35 17.81
N ASP A 5 6.24 -22.00 18.93
CA ASP A 5 5.39 -22.99 19.59
C ASP A 5 4.28 -22.29 20.38
N PHE A 6 3.03 -22.43 19.92
CA PHE A 6 1.86 -21.69 20.44
C PHE A 6 1.24 -22.30 21.71
N LYS A 7 1.91 -23.25 22.37
CA LYS A 7 1.42 -23.93 23.59
C LYS A 7 1.07 -23.01 24.77
N ILE A 8 1.51 -21.76 24.75
CA ILE A 8 1.31 -20.78 25.83
C ILE A 8 0.10 -19.86 25.58
N LEU A 9 -0.60 -20.00 24.45
CA LEU A 9 -1.77 -19.14 24.15
C LEU A 9 -3.00 -19.53 24.98
N PRO A 10 -3.84 -18.56 25.40
CA PRO A 10 -5.11 -18.85 26.06
C PRO A 10 -5.98 -19.73 25.15
N ALA A 11 -6.71 -20.69 25.73
CA ALA A 11 -7.48 -21.70 25.01
C ALA A 11 -8.43 -21.12 23.93
N ARG A 12 -8.92 -19.88 24.11
CA ARG A 12 -9.78 -19.16 23.16
C ARG A 12 -9.07 -18.73 21.86
N LEU A 13 -7.75 -18.52 21.90
CA LEU A 13 -6.94 -18.08 20.75
C LEU A 13 -6.26 -19.26 20.03
N MET A 14 -6.17 -20.43 20.68
CA MET A 14 -5.57 -21.63 20.08
C MET A 14 -6.16 -21.99 18.70
N PRO A 15 -7.49 -21.93 18.46
CA PRO A 15 -8.04 -22.22 17.13
C PRO A 15 -7.55 -21.24 16.06
N ILE A 16 -7.50 -19.95 16.37
CA ILE A 16 -7.02 -18.91 15.44
C ILE A 16 -5.55 -19.15 15.11
N ALA A 17 -4.74 -19.39 16.15
CA ALA A 17 -3.30 -19.64 15.98
C ALA A 17 -3.03 -20.91 15.17
N ALA A 18 -3.81 -21.97 15.35
CA ALA A 18 -3.69 -23.20 14.57
C ALA A 18 -4.01 -22.97 13.08
N VAL A 19 -5.12 -22.30 12.77
CA VAL A 19 -5.48 -21.94 11.38
C VAL A 19 -4.43 -21.03 10.77
N PHE A 20 -4.00 -20.01 11.51
CA PHE A 20 -2.96 -19.09 11.09
C PHE A 20 -1.64 -19.82 10.79
N GLN A 21 -1.19 -20.70 11.68
CA GLN A 21 0.07 -21.44 11.52
C GLN A 21 0.00 -22.38 10.32
N PHE A 22 -1.09 -23.13 10.19
CA PHE A 22 -1.31 -24.02 9.05
C PHE A 22 -1.29 -23.25 7.72
N GLU A 23 -2.01 -22.13 7.67
CA GLU A 23 -2.11 -21.31 6.48
C GLU A 23 -0.76 -20.64 6.14
N LEU A 24 -0.03 -20.15 7.14
CA LEU A 24 1.28 -19.56 6.95
C LEU A 24 2.29 -20.59 6.43
N GLN A 25 2.28 -21.83 6.96
CA GLN A 25 3.13 -22.91 6.44
C GLN A 25 2.81 -23.25 4.98
N SER A 26 1.52 -23.27 4.63
CA SER A 26 1.06 -23.49 3.25
C SER A 26 1.59 -22.38 2.33
N LEU A 27 1.45 -21.12 2.74
CA LEU A 27 1.96 -19.95 2.01
C LEU A 27 3.48 -19.97 1.84
N LEU A 28 4.24 -20.30 2.89
CA LEU A 28 5.71 -20.38 2.83
C LEU A 28 6.21 -21.49 1.89
N LYS A 29 5.41 -22.54 1.68
CA LYS A 29 5.70 -23.61 0.72
C LYS A 29 5.20 -23.29 -0.70
N SER A 30 4.38 -22.25 -0.86
CA SER A 30 3.79 -21.88 -2.15
C SER A 30 4.83 -21.36 -3.13
N TRP A 31 4.83 -21.91 -4.35
CA TRP A 31 5.63 -21.40 -5.46
C TRP A 31 5.28 -19.96 -5.82
N LEU A 32 4.02 -19.54 -5.69
CA LEU A 32 3.60 -18.17 -5.97
C LEU A 32 4.34 -17.17 -5.07
N VAL A 33 4.41 -17.45 -3.77
CA VAL A 33 5.10 -16.57 -2.80
C VAL A 33 6.60 -16.54 -3.05
N ARG A 34 7.20 -17.69 -3.38
CA ARG A 34 8.64 -17.79 -3.67
C ARG A 34 9.01 -17.05 -4.95
N LEU A 35 8.27 -17.26 -6.03
CA LEU A 35 8.47 -16.56 -7.30
C LEU A 35 8.22 -15.06 -7.13
N TRP A 36 7.20 -14.67 -6.36
CA TRP A 36 6.96 -13.27 -6.04
C TRP A 36 8.13 -12.65 -5.31
N LEU A 37 8.65 -13.28 -4.24
CA LEU A 37 9.81 -12.78 -3.51
C LEU A 37 11.03 -12.61 -4.42
N ILE A 38 11.32 -13.61 -5.27
CA ILE A 38 12.44 -13.55 -6.24
C ILE A 38 12.22 -12.41 -7.23
N ALA A 39 11.04 -12.31 -7.84
CA ALA A 39 10.75 -11.29 -8.84
C ALA A 39 10.74 -9.88 -8.24
N ALA A 40 10.25 -9.72 -7.01
CA ALA A 40 10.29 -8.46 -6.26
C ALA A 40 11.73 -8.04 -5.93
N ALA A 41 12.56 -8.98 -5.46
CA ALA A 41 13.98 -8.74 -5.22
C ALA A 41 14.72 -8.35 -6.51
N LEU A 42 14.46 -9.05 -7.62
CA LEU A 42 15.05 -8.73 -8.92
C LEU A 42 14.60 -7.35 -9.42
N THR A 43 13.31 -7.04 -9.31
CA THR A 43 12.78 -5.73 -9.73
C THR A 43 13.37 -4.61 -8.88
N ALA A 44 13.49 -4.81 -7.57
CA ALA A 44 14.14 -3.85 -6.67
C ALA A 44 15.61 -3.66 -7.03
N LEU A 45 16.35 -4.75 -7.24
CA LEU A 45 17.76 -4.70 -7.66
C LEU A 45 17.92 -3.93 -8.98
N LEU A 46 17.12 -4.26 -9.99
CA LEU A 46 17.17 -3.57 -11.29
C LEU A 46 16.82 -2.07 -11.14
N THR A 47 15.82 -1.73 -10.35
CA THR A 47 15.44 -0.33 -10.09
C THR A 47 16.60 0.43 -9.45
N VAL A 48 17.22 -0.15 -8.42
CA VAL A 48 18.39 0.43 -7.74
C VAL A 48 19.57 0.58 -8.70
N MET A 49 19.89 -0.45 -9.47
CA MET A 49 21.01 -0.43 -10.43
C MET A 49 20.82 0.63 -11.52
N VAL A 50 19.62 0.74 -12.10
CA VAL A 50 19.31 1.73 -13.13
C VAL A 50 19.30 3.15 -12.57
N GLY A 51 18.81 3.34 -11.34
CA GLY A 51 18.74 4.63 -10.69
C GLY A 51 20.04 5.08 -10.00
N TRP A 52 21.04 4.20 -9.86
CA TRP A 52 22.16 4.35 -8.93
C TRP A 52 22.94 5.65 -9.04
N SER A 53 23.22 6.12 -10.26
CA SER A 53 23.97 7.36 -10.51
C SER A 53 23.11 8.51 -11.04
N VAL A 54 21.82 8.26 -11.24
CA VAL A 54 20.93 9.16 -11.99
C VAL A 54 19.91 9.83 -11.09
N LEU A 55 19.37 9.09 -10.12
CA LEU A 55 18.22 9.54 -9.34
C LEU A 55 18.63 9.92 -7.90
N PRO A 56 18.13 11.04 -7.36
CA PRO A 56 18.19 11.32 -5.92
C PRO A 56 17.62 10.15 -5.09
N ASP A 57 18.14 9.95 -3.89
CA ASP A 57 17.76 8.87 -2.97
C ASP A 57 16.25 8.87 -2.71
N ALA A 58 15.67 10.04 -2.42
CA ALA A 58 14.25 10.15 -2.11
C ALA A 58 13.36 9.68 -3.28
N ILE A 59 13.76 9.98 -4.52
CA ILE A 59 13.05 9.56 -5.72
C ILE A 59 13.25 8.06 -5.97
N LEU A 60 14.47 7.56 -5.80
CA LEU A 60 14.79 6.16 -5.99
C LEU A 60 14.04 5.25 -4.98
N ILE A 61 13.99 5.65 -3.71
CA ILE A 61 13.22 4.96 -2.68
C ILE A 61 11.73 5.01 -3.01
N SER A 62 11.21 6.16 -3.46
CA SER A 62 9.80 6.28 -3.84
C SER A 62 9.44 5.32 -4.97
N LEU A 63 10.29 5.19 -6.01
CA LEU A 63 10.09 4.22 -7.09
C LEU A 63 10.04 2.76 -6.59
N LEU A 64 10.84 2.40 -5.59
CA LEU A 64 10.77 1.07 -4.96
C LEU A 64 9.44 0.85 -4.24
N LEU A 65 8.97 1.85 -3.49
CA LEU A 65 7.67 1.80 -2.79
C LEU A 65 6.51 1.74 -3.80
N ALA A 66 6.60 2.49 -4.90
CA ALA A 66 5.62 2.53 -5.99
C ALA A 66 5.32 1.13 -6.56
N ALA A 67 6.36 0.31 -6.72
CA ALA A 67 6.23 -1.04 -7.25
C ALA A 67 5.30 -1.92 -6.41
N PHE A 68 5.27 -1.69 -5.09
CA PHE A 68 4.38 -2.39 -4.15
C PHE A 68 2.98 -1.79 -4.08
N LEU A 69 2.84 -0.48 -4.28
CA LEU A 69 1.58 0.25 -4.19
C LEU A 69 0.73 0.15 -5.47
N VAL A 70 1.35 0.23 -6.64
CA VAL A 70 0.64 0.49 -7.91
C VAL A 70 0.77 -0.66 -8.89
N PHE A 71 1.98 -1.02 -9.30
CA PHE A 71 2.24 -2.10 -10.25
C PHE A 71 3.71 -2.52 -10.15
N PRO A 72 4.04 -3.83 -10.15
CA PRO A 72 3.15 -4.96 -10.43
C PRO A 72 2.57 -5.65 -9.18
N TRP A 73 3.05 -5.37 -7.97
CA TRP A 73 2.83 -6.28 -6.84
C TRP A 73 1.43 -6.22 -6.23
N PHE A 74 0.70 -5.11 -6.40
CA PHE A 74 -0.68 -5.01 -5.94
C PHE A 74 -1.54 -6.19 -6.45
N LEU A 75 -1.32 -6.62 -7.70
CA LEU A 75 -2.06 -7.72 -8.34
C LEU A 75 -1.76 -9.04 -7.63
N VAL A 76 -0.49 -9.33 -7.34
CA VAL A 76 -0.11 -10.55 -6.61
C VAL A 76 -0.71 -10.58 -5.20
N ILE A 77 -0.71 -9.43 -4.52
CA ILE A 77 -1.25 -9.27 -3.16
C ILE A 77 -2.76 -9.53 -3.16
N ILE A 78 -3.46 -8.96 -4.12
CA ILE A 78 -4.88 -9.22 -4.38
C ILE A 78 -5.13 -10.70 -4.65
N VAL A 79 -4.36 -11.33 -5.55
CA VAL A 79 -4.52 -12.75 -5.90
C VAL A 79 -4.42 -13.62 -4.66
N LEU A 80 -3.44 -13.32 -3.80
CA LEU A 80 -3.27 -14.01 -2.52
C LEU A 80 -4.49 -13.82 -1.61
N GLY A 81 -5.04 -12.60 -1.55
CA GLY A 81 -6.27 -12.29 -0.83
C GLY A 81 -7.49 -13.04 -1.36
N VAL A 82 -7.75 -13.01 -2.67
CA VAL A 82 -8.89 -13.67 -3.31
C VAL A 82 -8.86 -15.19 -3.08
N ASN A 83 -7.68 -15.79 -3.21
CA ASN A 83 -7.48 -17.23 -3.00
C ASN A 83 -7.58 -17.65 -1.52
N ALA A 84 -7.78 -16.72 -0.58
CA ALA A 84 -7.97 -17.04 0.83
C ALA A 84 -9.33 -17.72 1.10
N SER A 85 -10.37 -17.31 0.38
CA SER A 85 -11.78 -17.60 0.71
C SER A 85 -12.59 -18.16 -0.47
N THR A 86 -11.94 -18.59 -1.55
CA THR A 86 -12.59 -19.20 -2.72
C THR A 86 -13.18 -20.59 -2.41
N ALA A 87 -14.20 -21.00 -3.16
CA ALA A 87 -15.03 -22.19 -2.95
C ALA A 87 -14.25 -23.48 -2.59
N GLY A 88 -13.18 -23.85 -3.31
CA GLY A 88 -12.45 -25.09 -3.02
C GLY A 88 -11.75 -25.15 -1.65
N ARG A 89 -11.57 -24.01 -0.97
CA ARG A 89 -11.09 -23.94 0.42
C ARG A 89 -12.23 -23.91 1.44
N LEU A 90 -13.44 -23.57 1.00
CA LEU A 90 -14.63 -23.55 1.86
C LEU A 90 -15.11 -24.95 2.17
N ASP A 91 -14.90 -25.93 1.29
CA ASP A 91 -15.24 -27.32 1.58
C ASP A 91 -14.42 -27.88 2.75
N VAL A 92 -13.11 -27.54 2.78
CA VAL A 92 -12.21 -27.88 3.90
C VAL A 92 -12.57 -27.06 5.16
N ALA A 93 -13.00 -25.81 4.98
CA ALA A 93 -13.49 -24.98 6.07
C ALA A 93 -14.77 -25.55 6.69
N ALA A 94 -15.70 -26.02 5.87
CA ALA A 94 -16.97 -26.61 6.28
C ALA A 94 -16.72 -27.88 7.08
N ASP A 95 -15.85 -28.77 6.60
CA ASP A 95 -15.46 -29.97 7.34
C ASP A 95 -14.79 -29.60 8.68
N GLY A 96 -13.91 -28.60 8.70
CA GLY A 96 -13.28 -28.11 9.94
C GLY A 96 -14.24 -27.46 10.93
N ILE A 97 -15.27 -26.76 10.45
CA ILE A 97 -16.29 -26.11 11.28
C ILE A 97 -17.29 -27.15 11.82
N LEU A 98 -17.61 -28.18 11.05
CA LEU A 98 -18.55 -29.23 11.45
C LEU A 98 -17.91 -30.29 12.35
N SER A 99 -16.63 -30.61 12.15
CA SER A 99 -15.93 -31.67 12.89
C SER A 99 -15.09 -31.17 14.08
N ARG A 100 -14.75 -29.87 14.14
CA ARG A 100 -13.91 -29.28 15.21
C ARG A 100 -14.56 -28.04 15.79
N PRO A 101 -14.25 -27.65 17.05
CA PRO A 101 -14.79 -26.45 17.68
C PRO A 101 -14.11 -25.16 17.16
N ILE A 102 -14.15 -24.93 15.84
CA ILE A 102 -13.64 -23.71 15.20
C ILE A 102 -14.83 -22.89 14.72
N THR A 103 -14.94 -21.65 15.18
CA THR A 103 -15.98 -20.73 14.71
C THR A 103 -15.61 -20.11 13.36
N ARG A 104 -16.62 -19.73 12.57
CA ARG A 104 -16.46 -19.05 11.26
C ARG A 104 -15.53 -17.84 11.33
N TRP A 105 -15.68 -17.01 12.36
CA TRP A 105 -14.83 -15.83 12.60
C TRP A 105 -13.38 -16.21 12.89
N GLN A 106 -13.14 -17.23 13.74
CA GLN A 106 -11.78 -17.66 14.07
C GLN A 106 -11.04 -18.19 12.84
N PHE A 107 -11.75 -18.96 12.01
CA PHE A 107 -11.22 -19.46 10.74
C PHE A 107 -10.82 -18.31 9.80
N LEU A 108 -11.75 -17.40 9.53
CA LEU A 108 -11.50 -16.29 8.61
C LEU A 108 -10.36 -15.39 9.09
N THR A 109 -10.32 -15.09 10.39
CA THR A 109 -9.27 -14.25 11.01
C THR A 109 -7.90 -14.88 10.90
N GLY A 110 -7.79 -16.18 11.15
CA GLY A 110 -6.52 -16.90 11.03
C GLY A 110 -5.96 -16.82 9.60
N ILE A 111 -6.82 -17.00 8.60
CA ILE A 111 -6.42 -16.91 7.19
C ILE A 111 -6.05 -15.47 6.81
N TRP A 112 -6.88 -14.49 7.18
CA TRP A 112 -6.62 -13.07 6.90
C TRP A 112 -5.29 -12.62 7.52
N ALA A 113 -5.05 -12.95 8.79
CA ALA A 113 -3.81 -12.63 9.47
C ALA A 113 -2.59 -13.30 8.83
N ALA A 114 -2.71 -14.55 8.37
CA ALA A 114 -1.62 -15.24 7.67
C ALA A 114 -1.29 -14.58 6.33
N ARG A 115 -2.31 -14.13 5.58
CA ARG A 115 -2.14 -13.38 4.34
C ARG A 115 -1.50 -12.02 4.57
N LEU A 116 -1.94 -11.31 5.60
CA LEU A 116 -1.36 -10.02 5.97
C LEU A 116 0.11 -10.18 6.33
N LEU A 117 0.44 -11.15 7.18
CA LEU A 117 1.81 -11.37 7.61
C LEU A 117 2.73 -11.76 6.44
N ILE A 118 2.31 -12.65 5.54
CA ILE A 118 3.18 -13.05 4.42
C ILE A 118 3.44 -11.88 3.47
N VAL A 119 2.43 -11.04 3.23
CA VAL A 119 2.56 -9.86 2.37
C VAL A 119 3.51 -8.84 2.98
N TRP A 120 3.36 -8.55 4.27
CA TRP A 120 4.28 -7.67 5.00
C TRP A 120 5.69 -8.25 5.04
N ALA A 121 5.84 -9.55 5.31
CA ALA A 121 7.14 -10.20 5.39
C ALA A 121 7.89 -10.15 4.05
N VAL A 122 7.23 -10.49 2.94
CA VAL A 122 7.86 -10.41 1.60
C VAL A 122 8.21 -8.96 1.25
N SER A 123 7.30 -8.02 1.51
CA SER A 123 7.52 -6.61 1.18
C SER A 123 8.69 -6.03 1.97
N LEU A 124 8.76 -6.28 3.29
CA LEU A 124 9.86 -5.82 4.13
C LEU A 124 11.17 -6.53 3.81
N ALA A 125 11.14 -7.83 3.51
CA ALA A 125 12.34 -8.58 3.12
C ALA A 125 12.99 -8.05 1.84
N VAL A 126 12.23 -7.35 0.98
CA VAL A 126 12.74 -6.72 -0.26
C VAL A 126 13.06 -5.24 -0.03
N LEU A 127 12.12 -4.49 0.54
CA LEU A 127 12.24 -3.04 0.69
C LEU A 127 13.33 -2.65 1.68
N VAL A 128 13.42 -3.32 2.84
CA VAL A 128 14.38 -2.93 3.89
C VAL A 128 15.83 -3.07 3.40
N PRO A 129 16.27 -4.21 2.82
CA PRO A 129 17.62 -4.30 2.29
C PRO A 129 17.90 -3.34 1.14
N ALA A 130 16.94 -3.13 0.24
CA ALA A 130 17.11 -2.21 -0.90
C ALA A 130 17.28 -0.76 -0.44
N VAL A 131 16.46 -0.32 0.54
CA VAL A 131 16.57 1.00 1.16
C VAL A 131 17.90 1.17 1.88
N ILE A 132 18.34 0.16 2.66
CA ILE A 132 19.64 0.20 3.33
C ILE A 132 20.76 0.33 2.29
N ALA A 133 20.70 -0.40 1.18
CA ALA A 133 21.70 -0.31 0.11
C ALA A 133 21.74 1.08 -0.56
N ILE A 134 20.59 1.75 -0.69
CA ILE A 134 20.52 3.12 -1.22
C ILE A 134 21.16 4.11 -0.23
N VAL A 135 20.71 4.09 1.04
CA VAL A 135 21.09 5.09 2.04
C VAL A 135 22.54 4.91 2.52
N ALA A 136 23.02 3.68 2.62
CA ALA A 136 24.38 3.38 3.06
C ALA A 136 25.38 3.27 1.90
N GLY A 137 24.90 3.34 0.64
CA GLY A 137 25.75 3.24 -0.53
C GLY A 137 26.50 4.54 -0.80
N ASP A 138 27.81 4.45 -1.08
CA ASP A 138 28.60 5.59 -1.57
C ASP A 138 28.21 5.90 -3.02
N ARG A 139 27.09 6.61 -3.18
CA ARG A 139 26.53 6.98 -4.48
C ARG A 139 27.18 8.27 -5.00
N PRO A 140 27.38 8.41 -6.33
CA PRO A 140 27.80 9.67 -6.92
C PRO A 140 26.79 10.76 -6.54
N GLN A 141 27.25 11.87 -5.97
CA GLN A 141 26.38 12.91 -5.43
C GLN A 141 25.60 13.61 -6.56
N VAL A 142 24.40 13.11 -6.85
CA VAL A 142 23.37 13.88 -7.52
C VAL A 142 22.90 14.90 -6.49
N VAL A 143 23.03 16.20 -6.81
CA VAL A 143 22.73 17.29 -5.88
C VAL A 143 21.32 17.13 -5.30
N GLU A 144 21.25 16.68 -4.05
CA GLU A 144 19.99 16.61 -3.31
C GLU A 144 19.73 17.96 -2.66
N THR A 145 18.50 18.47 -2.86
CA THR A 145 18.07 19.74 -2.26
C THR A 145 17.76 19.60 -0.77
N GLN A 146 17.40 18.40 -0.31
CA GLN A 146 17.08 18.07 1.08
C GLN A 146 17.40 16.59 1.39
N PRO A 147 18.05 16.29 2.53
CA PRO A 147 18.40 14.91 2.92
C PRO A 147 17.16 14.12 3.39
N ILE A 148 17.22 12.80 3.23
CA ILE A 148 16.19 11.88 3.75
C ILE A 148 16.28 11.81 5.27
N THR A 149 15.12 11.81 5.93
CA THR A 149 15.00 11.69 7.38
C THR A 149 14.67 10.25 7.76
N PHE A 150 15.21 9.76 8.88
CA PHE A 150 14.87 8.43 9.41
C PHE A 150 13.36 8.32 9.69
N PHE A 151 12.76 9.41 10.19
CA PHE A 151 11.32 9.48 10.41
C PHE A 151 10.54 9.32 9.10
N GLY A 152 10.90 10.05 8.04
CA GLY A 152 10.26 9.96 6.73
C GLY A 152 10.36 8.57 6.13
N LEU A 153 11.47 7.86 6.37
CA LEU A 153 11.63 6.47 5.95
C LEU A 153 10.68 5.52 6.69
N VAL A 154 10.62 5.60 8.02
CA VAL A 154 9.71 4.76 8.81
C VAL A 154 8.25 5.07 8.49
N ALA A 155 7.93 6.36 8.34
CA ALA A 155 6.62 6.87 7.97
C ALA A 155 6.14 6.33 6.61
N SER A 156 6.97 6.44 5.57
CA SER A 156 6.64 5.95 4.24
C SER A 156 6.48 4.43 4.19
N LEU A 157 7.35 3.67 4.88
CA LEU A 157 7.20 2.23 5.02
C LEU A 157 5.89 1.85 5.74
N ALA A 158 5.56 2.53 6.84
CA ALA A 158 4.33 2.29 7.58
C ALA A 158 3.08 2.54 6.70
N VAL A 159 3.09 3.64 5.94
CA VAL A 159 2.04 3.96 4.97
C VAL A 159 1.89 2.85 3.94
N VAL A 160 2.98 2.36 3.35
CA VAL A 160 2.93 1.23 2.41
C VAL A 160 2.31 0.01 3.06
N LEU A 161 2.75 -0.40 4.25
CA LEU A 161 2.21 -1.57 4.94
C LEU A 161 0.70 -1.47 5.21
N VAL A 162 0.21 -0.27 5.56
CA VAL A 162 -1.22 -0.01 5.75
C VAL A 162 -1.99 -0.15 4.43
N VAL A 163 -1.48 0.38 3.32
CA VAL A 163 -2.10 0.20 2.00
C VAL A 163 -2.08 -1.26 1.57
N LEU A 164 -1.00 -2.00 1.84
CA LEU A 164 -0.95 -3.43 1.56
C LEU A 164 -1.98 -4.22 2.39
N ALA A 165 -2.21 -3.82 3.64
CA ALA A 165 -3.24 -4.43 4.49
C ALA A 165 -4.66 -4.20 3.93
N PHE A 166 -4.91 -2.99 3.43
CA PHE A 166 -6.14 -2.67 2.71
C PHE A 166 -6.30 -3.55 1.47
N LEU A 167 -5.27 -3.69 0.62
CA LEU A 167 -5.30 -4.54 -0.58
C LEU A 167 -5.59 -6.01 -0.26
N VAL A 168 -4.94 -6.57 0.76
CA VAL A 168 -5.21 -7.94 1.23
C VAL A 168 -6.68 -8.08 1.62
N THR A 169 -7.20 -7.12 2.37
CA THR A 169 -8.58 -7.16 2.87
C THR A 169 -9.61 -7.06 1.74
N VAL A 170 -9.37 -6.18 0.75
CA VAL A 170 -10.17 -6.13 -0.49
C VAL A 170 -10.14 -7.47 -1.22
N GLY A 171 -8.95 -8.08 -1.36
CA GLY A 171 -8.82 -9.40 -1.98
C GLY A 171 -9.64 -10.47 -1.25
N VAL A 172 -9.53 -10.53 0.08
CA VAL A 172 -10.28 -11.50 0.91
C VAL A 172 -11.80 -11.26 0.77
N LEU A 173 -12.26 -10.01 0.81
CA LEU A 173 -13.66 -9.64 0.60
C LEU A 173 -14.18 -10.11 -0.76
N LEU A 174 -13.41 -9.95 -1.82
CA LEU A 174 -13.84 -10.41 -3.14
C LEU A 174 -13.83 -11.93 -3.25
N GLY A 175 -12.88 -12.61 -2.60
CA GLY A 175 -12.91 -14.06 -2.47
C GLY A 175 -14.12 -14.57 -1.69
N THR A 176 -14.61 -13.81 -0.71
CA THR A 176 -15.84 -14.17 0.03
C THR A 176 -17.11 -13.80 -0.73
N LEU A 177 -17.09 -12.83 -1.63
CA LEU A 177 -18.24 -12.46 -2.48
C LEU A 177 -18.42 -13.41 -3.66
N PHE A 178 -17.33 -13.77 -4.34
CA PHE A 178 -17.38 -14.56 -5.56
C PHE A 178 -17.03 -16.03 -5.32
N LYS A 179 -17.79 -16.93 -5.95
CA LYS A 179 -17.50 -18.38 -5.89
C LYS A 179 -16.27 -18.77 -6.72
N ASN A 180 -15.98 -18.02 -7.78
CA ASN A 180 -14.87 -18.26 -8.70
C ASN A 180 -13.80 -17.16 -8.57
N ALA A 181 -12.57 -17.56 -8.23
CA ALA A 181 -11.44 -16.64 -8.08
C ALA A 181 -11.13 -15.85 -9.36
N TRP A 182 -11.33 -16.45 -10.54
CA TRP A 182 -11.11 -15.76 -11.82
C TRP A 182 -12.08 -14.61 -12.03
N VAL A 183 -13.35 -14.80 -11.67
CA VAL A 183 -14.37 -13.75 -11.76
C VAL A 183 -14.04 -12.62 -10.79
N ALA A 184 -13.67 -12.94 -9.55
CA ALA A 184 -13.23 -11.95 -8.57
C ALA A 184 -12.04 -11.12 -9.09
N MET A 185 -11.07 -11.78 -9.72
CA MET A 185 -9.88 -11.14 -10.30
C MET A 185 -10.25 -10.15 -11.40
N ILE A 186 -11.07 -10.60 -12.36
CA ILE A 186 -11.47 -9.80 -13.51
C ILE A 186 -12.28 -8.59 -13.03
N VAL A 187 -13.30 -8.82 -12.20
CA VAL A 187 -14.11 -7.74 -11.62
C VAL A 187 -13.22 -6.73 -10.90
N LEU A 188 -12.27 -7.19 -10.10
CA LEU A 188 -11.37 -6.26 -9.43
C LEU A 188 -10.52 -5.47 -10.40
N LEU A 189 -9.91 -6.07 -11.42
CA LEU A 189 -9.09 -5.31 -12.38
C LEU A 189 -9.93 -4.23 -13.07
N PHE A 190 -11.14 -4.56 -13.48
CA PHE A 190 -12.08 -3.63 -14.11
C PHE A 190 -12.62 -2.56 -13.16
N VAL A 191 -12.65 -2.81 -11.85
CA VAL A 191 -13.06 -1.82 -10.86
C VAL A 191 -11.87 -0.97 -10.41
N TRP A 192 -10.70 -1.59 -10.25
CA TRP A 192 -9.49 -0.99 -9.70
C TRP A 192 -8.89 0.07 -10.62
N TYR A 193 -8.75 -0.20 -11.91
CA TYR A 193 -8.16 0.78 -12.83
C TYR A 193 -9.03 2.03 -13.01
N PRO A 194 -10.36 1.94 -13.23
CA PRO A 194 -11.22 3.11 -13.31
C PRO A 194 -11.31 3.88 -12.00
N ILE A 195 -11.40 3.21 -10.84
CA ILE A 195 -11.39 3.89 -9.54
C ILE A 195 -10.09 4.68 -9.38
N ASN A 196 -8.94 4.10 -9.70
CA ASN A 196 -7.68 4.83 -9.64
C ASN A 196 -7.65 6.01 -10.61
N ALA A 197 -8.14 5.85 -11.84
CA ALA A 197 -8.23 6.94 -12.81
C ALA A 197 -9.11 8.09 -12.29
N ILE A 198 -10.27 7.77 -11.69
CA ILE A 198 -11.18 8.73 -11.07
C ILE A 198 -10.49 9.43 -9.90
N LEU A 199 -9.90 8.69 -8.97
CA LEU A 199 -9.24 9.25 -7.78
C LEU A 199 -8.06 10.17 -8.14
N VAL A 200 -7.28 9.80 -9.16
CA VAL A 200 -6.22 10.65 -9.71
C VAL A 200 -6.80 11.91 -10.34
N THR A 201 -7.88 11.79 -11.12
CA THR A 201 -8.55 12.93 -11.77
C THR A 201 -9.08 13.93 -10.75
N PHE A 202 -9.69 13.46 -9.67
CA PHE A 202 -10.23 14.30 -8.59
C PHE A 202 -9.20 14.69 -7.53
N ARG A 203 -7.91 14.34 -7.72
CA ARG A 203 -6.80 14.69 -6.82
C ARG A 203 -7.04 14.31 -5.36
N LEU A 204 -7.74 13.20 -5.13
CA LEU A 204 -7.90 12.63 -3.80
C LEU A 204 -6.60 11.91 -3.42
N ALA A 205 -5.55 12.69 -3.12
CA ALA A 205 -4.22 12.18 -2.81
C ALA A 205 -4.20 11.24 -1.60
N GLU A 206 -5.15 11.44 -0.69
CA GLU A 206 -5.34 10.63 0.52
C GLU A 206 -5.93 9.23 0.24
N PHE A 207 -6.46 8.98 -0.96
CA PHE A 207 -7.21 7.76 -1.29
C PHE A 207 -6.69 7.01 -2.52
N SER A 208 -5.75 7.58 -3.28
CA SER A 208 -5.19 6.96 -4.48
C SER A 208 -3.74 6.50 -4.24
N PRO A 209 -3.40 5.22 -4.48
CA PRO A 209 -2.02 4.73 -4.40
C PRO A 209 -1.03 5.45 -5.32
N ILE A 210 -1.49 5.96 -6.47
CA ILE A 210 -0.67 6.68 -7.45
C ILE A 210 -0.32 8.08 -6.94
N SER A 211 -1.30 8.78 -6.38
CA SER A 211 -1.07 10.10 -5.78
C SER A 211 -0.24 9.99 -4.50
N LEU A 212 -0.36 8.88 -3.78
CA LEU A 212 0.49 8.57 -2.64
C LEU A 212 1.95 8.42 -3.09
N ASP A 213 2.22 7.66 -4.15
CA ASP A 213 3.57 7.54 -4.74
C ASP A 213 4.16 8.91 -5.11
N GLN A 214 3.37 9.78 -5.75
CA GLN A 214 3.79 11.15 -6.07
C GLN A 214 4.16 11.98 -4.83
N ALA A 215 3.53 11.70 -3.69
CA ALA A 215 3.78 12.39 -2.43
C ALA A 215 4.92 11.76 -1.60
N MET A 216 5.36 10.53 -1.91
CA MET A 216 6.40 9.84 -1.12
C MET A 216 7.72 10.58 -0.99
N PRO A 217 8.27 11.23 -2.03
CA PRO A 217 9.49 12.02 -1.89
C PRO A 217 9.37 13.12 -0.84
N SER A 218 8.19 13.74 -0.72
CA SER A 218 7.93 14.77 0.29
C SER A 218 7.84 14.19 1.71
N ILE A 219 7.24 13.01 1.88
CA ILE A 219 7.20 12.33 3.19
C ILE A 219 8.61 11.94 3.63
N LEU A 220 9.43 11.42 2.72
CA LEU A 220 10.81 11.02 3.01
C LEU A 220 11.68 12.18 3.51
N ARG A 221 11.33 13.43 3.13
CA ARG A 221 12.05 14.65 3.52
C ARG A 221 11.50 15.34 4.76
N LYS A 222 10.28 15.01 5.24
CA LYS A 222 9.67 15.69 6.39
C LYS A 222 10.45 15.39 7.69
N ASN A 223 10.81 16.46 8.42
CA ASN A 223 11.34 16.38 9.78
C ASN A 223 10.20 16.40 10.81
N TRP A 224 10.36 15.69 11.94
CA TRP A 224 9.37 15.60 13.02
C TRP A 224 8.92 16.97 13.56
N SER A 225 9.79 17.99 13.53
CA SER A 225 9.53 19.33 14.05
C SER A 225 8.60 20.20 13.19
N GLU A 226 8.57 19.98 11.87
CA GLU A 226 7.77 20.80 10.94
C GLU A 226 6.32 20.31 10.82
N ALA A 227 6.05 19.08 11.28
CA ALA A 227 4.70 18.50 11.30
C ALA A 227 3.75 19.26 12.24
N ASP A 228 4.29 19.97 13.25
CA ASP A 228 3.51 20.79 14.17
C ASP A 228 3.40 22.26 13.73
N GLU A 229 4.37 22.82 12.99
CA GLU A 229 4.29 24.20 12.46
C GLU A 229 3.26 24.35 11.33
N SER A 230 3.02 23.29 10.54
CA SER A 230 2.01 23.29 9.48
C SER A 230 0.57 23.45 10.01
N LYS A 231 0.33 23.16 11.31
CA LYS A 231 -0.96 23.43 11.98
C LYS A 231 -1.21 24.92 12.24
N ALA A 232 -0.17 25.76 12.30
CA ALA A 232 -0.31 27.18 12.63
C ALA A 232 -0.60 28.07 11.40
N GLN A 233 -0.31 27.61 10.18
CA GLN A 233 -0.47 28.40 8.95
C GLN A 233 -1.70 28.05 8.09
N ALA A 234 -2.43 26.97 8.42
CA ALA A 234 -3.55 26.47 7.61
C ALA A 234 -4.87 27.26 7.73
N ALA A 235 -4.94 28.34 8.52
CA ALA A 235 -6.18 29.07 8.78
C ALA A 235 -6.49 30.26 7.83
N GLY A 236 -5.60 30.62 6.89
CA GLY A 236 -5.77 31.80 6.03
C GLY A 236 -5.59 31.69 4.49
N PRO A 237 -5.05 30.62 3.88
CA PRO A 237 -4.61 30.70 2.47
C PRO A 237 -5.67 30.35 1.41
N LEU A 238 -6.83 29.81 1.79
CA LEU A 238 -7.83 29.34 0.81
C LEU A 238 -8.43 30.48 -0.05
N GLN A 239 -8.54 31.70 0.50
CA GLN A 239 -9.08 32.86 -0.23
C GLN A 239 -8.06 33.50 -1.19
N ALA A 240 -6.76 33.41 -0.88
CA ALA A 240 -5.71 33.98 -1.72
C ALA A 240 -5.44 33.10 -2.97
N GLU A 241 -5.59 31.78 -2.84
CA GLU A 241 -5.40 30.83 -3.95
C GLU A 241 -6.57 30.90 -4.95
N VAL A 242 -7.79 31.12 -4.47
CA VAL A 242 -8.98 31.33 -5.32
C VAL A 242 -8.88 32.62 -6.12
N GLN A 243 -8.28 33.68 -5.56
CA GLN A 243 -8.02 34.92 -6.29
C GLN A 243 -6.97 34.75 -7.40
N ARG A 244 -5.91 33.99 -7.15
CA ARG A 244 -4.87 33.72 -8.17
C ARG A 244 -5.39 32.88 -9.33
N GLN A 245 -6.24 31.88 -9.06
CA GLN A 245 -6.85 31.07 -10.11
C GLN A 245 -7.85 31.86 -10.96
N ALA A 246 -8.58 32.80 -10.36
CA ALA A 246 -9.46 33.70 -11.10
C ALA A 246 -8.68 34.63 -12.04
N GLU A 247 -7.53 35.14 -11.60
CA GLU A 247 -6.65 35.99 -12.43
C GLU A 247 -6.00 35.22 -13.58
N GLU A 248 -5.59 33.96 -13.36
CA GLU A 248 -5.06 33.08 -14.42
C GLU A 248 -6.14 32.72 -15.46
N PHE A 249 -7.38 32.49 -15.02
CA PHE A 249 -8.50 32.21 -15.93
C PHE A 249 -8.84 33.43 -16.79
N ILE A 250 -8.88 34.63 -16.21
CA ILE A 250 -9.09 35.89 -16.94
C ILE A 250 -7.97 36.12 -17.96
N ARG A 251 -6.71 35.88 -17.58
CA ARG A 251 -5.55 36.02 -18.49
C ARG A 251 -5.58 35.05 -19.66
N THR A 252 -6.09 33.84 -19.45
CA THR A 252 -6.22 32.82 -20.51
C THR A 252 -7.29 33.21 -21.53
N LEU A 253 -8.32 33.95 -21.11
CA LEU A 253 -9.36 34.48 -21.99
C LEU A 253 -8.95 35.77 -22.72
N THR A 254 -8.06 36.58 -22.14
CA THR A 254 -7.67 37.90 -22.70
C THR A 254 -6.42 37.88 -23.59
N GLY A 255 -5.75 36.73 -23.76
CA GLY A 255 -4.74 36.53 -24.81
C GLY A 255 -3.44 37.35 -24.69
N THR A 256 -3.09 37.85 -23.50
CA THR A 256 -1.83 38.57 -23.27
C THR A 256 -0.65 37.62 -23.04
N ALA A 257 0.51 37.96 -23.63
CA ALA A 257 1.65 37.10 -23.99
C ALA A 257 2.31 36.20 -22.90
N ARG A 258 2.94 35.11 -23.39
CA ARG A 258 3.73 34.07 -22.70
C ARG A 258 4.97 34.60 -21.95
N PRO A 259 5.34 34.03 -20.79
CA PRO A 259 6.72 33.99 -20.34
C PRO A 259 7.45 32.72 -20.84
N GLU A 260 8.78 32.81 -20.77
CA GLU A 260 9.82 31.88 -21.24
C GLU A 260 9.60 30.41 -20.91
N ARG A 261 10.03 29.54 -21.84
CA ARG A 261 10.16 28.10 -21.62
C ARG A 261 11.24 27.85 -20.56
N THR A 262 10.83 27.58 -19.33
CA THR A 262 11.67 26.91 -18.34
C THR A 262 11.95 25.48 -18.80
N HIS A 263 13.22 25.11 -18.72
CA HIS A 263 13.77 23.81 -19.10
C HIS A 263 13.05 22.69 -18.30
N LYS A 264 12.35 21.78 -18.99
CA LYS A 264 11.66 20.64 -18.36
C LYS A 264 12.68 19.61 -17.85
N GLY A 265 13.00 19.68 -16.56
CA GLY A 265 13.37 18.50 -15.77
C GLY A 265 12.12 17.62 -15.52
N PRO A 266 12.26 16.42 -14.94
CA PRO A 266 11.14 15.49 -14.76
C PRO A 266 10.06 16.10 -13.83
N GLU A 267 9.03 16.71 -14.44
CA GLU A 267 7.92 17.44 -13.78
C GLU A 267 7.08 16.57 -12.83
N PHE A 268 7.24 15.24 -12.83
CA PHE A 268 6.42 14.34 -12.02
C PHE A 268 6.63 14.53 -10.51
N TYR A 269 7.85 14.87 -10.06
CA TYR A 269 8.21 14.92 -8.63
C TYR A 269 8.35 16.34 -8.03
N GLN A 270 8.22 17.41 -8.81
CA GLN A 270 8.48 18.80 -8.37
C GLN A 270 7.24 19.53 -7.82
N HIS A 271 6.37 18.83 -7.10
CA HIS A 271 5.12 19.40 -6.57
C HIS A 271 5.20 19.72 -5.06
N ASP A 272 6.37 20.16 -4.57
CA ASP A 272 6.64 20.39 -3.13
C ASP A 272 5.70 21.42 -2.49
N ASP A 273 5.19 22.40 -3.25
CA ASP A 273 4.22 23.38 -2.73
C ASP A 273 2.76 22.88 -2.72
N LYS A 274 2.43 21.82 -3.47
CA LYS A 274 1.04 21.38 -3.69
C LYS A 274 0.63 20.16 -2.85
N TYR A 275 1.57 19.54 -2.13
CA TYR A 275 1.34 18.39 -1.25
C TYR A 275 1.59 18.68 0.25
N LYS A 276 1.70 19.96 0.64
CA LYS A 276 1.90 20.39 2.04
C LYS A 276 0.84 19.83 3.01
N GLU A 277 -0.35 19.51 2.52
CA GLU A 277 -1.48 19.00 3.32
C GLU A 277 -1.54 17.48 3.51
N LEU A 278 -0.56 16.70 3.01
CA LEU A 278 -0.58 15.26 3.21
C LEU A 278 -0.26 14.93 4.67
N SER A 279 -1.33 14.75 5.46
CA SER A 279 -1.28 14.36 6.85
C SER A 279 -1.18 12.83 6.93
N LEU A 280 -0.05 12.35 7.44
CA LEU A 280 0.20 10.93 7.67
C LEU A 280 -0.91 10.28 8.52
N ALA A 281 -1.43 11.02 9.50
CA ALA A 281 -2.55 10.57 10.32
C ALA A 281 -3.82 10.36 9.49
N LYS A 282 -4.13 11.25 8.55
CA LYS A 282 -5.29 11.09 7.65
C LYS A 282 -5.14 9.87 6.75
N VAL A 283 -3.95 9.63 6.19
CA VAL A 283 -3.69 8.45 5.34
C VAL A 283 -3.83 7.16 6.13
N ILE A 284 -3.25 7.09 7.34
CA ILE A 284 -3.39 5.91 8.19
C ILE A 284 -4.85 5.73 8.63
N LEU A 285 -5.55 6.82 8.96
CA LEU A 285 -6.96 6.77 9.36
C LEU A 285 -7.87 6.37 8.19
N SER A 286 -7.60 6.86 6.97
CA SER A 286 -8.39 6.54 5.79
C SER A 286 -8.25 5.07 5.43
N TYR A 287 -7.05 4.62 5.10
CA TYR A 287 -6.82 3.23 4.70
C TYR A 287 -7.03 2.26 5.86
N GLY A 288 -6.61 2.61 7.07
CA GLY A 288 -6.83 1.78 8.26
C GLY A 288 -8.31 1.66 8.62
N GLY A 289 -9.04 2.78 8.61
CA GLY A 289 -10.48 2.80 8.84
C GLY A 289 -11.24 1.99 7.79
N PHE A 290 -10.92 2.19 6.50
CA PHE A 290 -11.50 1.39 5.42
C PHE A 290 -11.14 -0.09 5.54
N THR A 291 -9.93 -0.43 5.94
CA THR A 291 -9.52 -1.83 6.18
C THR A 291 -10.39 -2.48 7.25
N ILE A 292 -10.63 -1.80 8.37
CA ILE A 292 -11.48 -2.32 9.46
C ILE A 292 -12.94 -2.47 8.98
N LEU A 293 -13.46 -1.48 8.25
CA LEU A 293 -14.82 -1.53 7.70
C LEU A 293 -14.99 -2.69 6.72
N LEU A 294 -14.07 -2.84 5.77
CA LEU A 294 -14.10 -3.93 4.79
C LEU A 294 -13.91 -5.29 5.46
N TRP A 295 -13.09 -5.38 6.51
CA TRP A 295 -12.95 -6.59 7.30
C TRP A 295 -14.26 -6.96 8.01
N GLY A 296 -14.92 -6.00 8.66
CA GLY A 296 -16.24 -6.20 9.26
C GLY A 296 -17.28 -6.68 8.25
N LEU A 297 -17.31 -6.06 7.06
CA LEU A 297 -18.18 -6.46 5.96
C LEU A 297 -17.85 -7.88 5.46
N THR A 298 -16.56 -8.23 5.37
CA THR A 298 -16.11 -9.57 4.98
C THR A 298 -16.61 -10.63 5.97
N VAL A 299 -16.47 -10.37 7.28
CA VAL A 299 -16.96 -11.25 8.34
C VAL A 299 -18.47 -11.41 8.26
N LEU A 300 -19.21 -10.30 8.04
CA LEU A 300 -20.66 -10.31 7.91
C LEU A 300 -21.12 -11.16 6.72
N ILE A 301 -20.56 -10.93 5.54
CA ILE A 301 -20.89 -11.69 4.32
C ILE A 301 -20.54 -13.17 4.50
N PHE A 302 -19.38 -13.47 5.07
CA PHE A 302 -18.95 -14.84 5.33
C PHE A 302 -19.88 -15.55 6.34
N TYR A 303 -20.42 -14.81 7.31
CA TYR A 303 -21.38 -15.35 8.26
C TYR A 303 -22.69 -15.76 7.58
N PHE A 304 -23.19 -14.98 6.62
CA PHE A 304 -24.42 -15.27 5.88
C PHE A 304 -24.23 -16.17 4.66
N ARG A 305 -22.98 -16.47 4.29
CA ARG A 305 -22.68 -17.36 3.17
C ARG A 305 -22.99 -18.80 3.56
N ASP A 306 -23.73 -19.49 2.70
CA ASP A 306 -23.88 -20.94 2.78
C ASP A 306 -22.54 -21.59 2.44
N LEU A 307 -22.05 -22.40 3.38
CA LEU A 307 -20.84 -23.22 3.28
C LEU A 307 -21.20 -24.61 2.81
#